data_AF-A0A850PX81-F1
#
_entry.id   AF-A0A850PX81-F1
#
_cell.length_a   1.000
_cell.length_b   1.000
_cell.length_c   1.000
_cell.angle_alpha   90.00
_cell.angle_beta   90.00
_cell.angle_gamma   90.00
#
_symmetry.space_group_name_H-M   'P 1'
#
loop_
_entity.id
_entity.type
_entity.pdbx_description
1 polymer ?
#
loop_
_entity_poly.entity_id
_entity_poly.type
_entity_poly.pdbx_seq_one_letter_code
_entity_poly.pdbx_strand_id
1 'polypeptide(L)'
;MAIEERTGQPTQAARFQCSPAATTAADFATLPHTGVTEWDRRRLAAARCEPLNCGCRDPWVCRCRRQPLSHNQIDAAAAAAEHLECCGLMPIFSDATLRALWTAGHQALAERLHHGGEVA
;
A
#
# COMPACT_ATOMS: atom_id res chain seq x y z
N MET A 1 29.59 26.60 -42.62
CA MET A 1 29.11 25.25 -42.25
C MET A 1 27.97 25.45 -41.27
N ALA A 2 26.77 25.04 -41.68
CA ALA A 2 25.50 25.40 -41.06
C ALA A 2 25.26 24.64 -39.75
N ILE A 3 24.69 25.35 -38.77
CA ILE A 3 24.20 24.82 -37.51
C ILE A 3 22.74 24.42 -37.79
N GLU A 4 22.45 23.12 -37.79
CA GLU A 4 21.10 22.60 -38.00
C GLU A 4 20.25 22.85 -36.74
N GLU A 5 19.27 23.74 -36.88
CA GLU A 5 18.28 24.08 -35.88
C GLU A 5 17.34 22.88 -35.65
N ARG A 6 17.50 22.22 -34.50
CA ARG A 6 16.53 21.25 -33.98
C ARG A 6 15.25 21.98 -33.58
N THR A 7 14.30 22.11 -34.50
CA THR A 7 12.93 22.54 -34.21
C THR A 7 12.28 21.50 -33.29
N GLY A 8 12.13 21.86 -32.02
CA GLY A 8 11.40 21.10 -31.01
C GLY A 8 9.93 20.98 -31.38
N GLN A 9 9.50 19.77 -31.69
CA GLN A 9 8.12 19.41 -31.96
C GLN A 9 7.37 19.42 -30.61
N PRO A 10 6.30 20.22 -30.43
CA PRO A 10 5.56 20.22 -29.19
C PRO A 10 4.82 18.89 -29.02
N THR A 11 5.14 18.18 -27.94
CA THR A 11 4.42 17.00 -27.46
C THR A 11 2.97 17.39 -27.19
N GLN A 12 2.06 16.84 -28.00
CA GLN A 12 0.63 17.01 -27.82
C GLN A 12 0.23 16.32 -26.51
N ALA A 13 0.12 17.10 -25.44
CA ALA A 13 -0.45 16.67 -24.18
C ALA A 13 -1.90 16.22 -24.46
N ALA A 14 -2.12 14.91 -24.46
CA ALA A 14 -3.44 14.32 -24.50
C ALA A 14 -4.21 14.82 -23.26
N ARG A 15 -5.02 15.86 -23.46
CA ARG A 15 -6.00 16.31 -22.50
C ARG A 15 -7.00 15.17 -22.33
N PHE A 16 -6.82 14.36 -21.28
CA PHE A 16 -7.90 13.55 -20.75
C PHE A 16 -9.01 14.52 -20.31
N GLN A 17 -10.00 14.72 -21.18
CA GLN A 17 -11.22 15.40 -20.81
C GLN A 17 -11.99 14.45 -19.89
N CYS A 18 -11.80 14.62 -18.58
CA CYS A 18 -12.70 14.06 -17.60
C CYS A 18 -14.01 14.85 -17.72
N SER A 19 -15.00 14.26 -18.38
CA SER A 19 -16.34 14.85 -18.45
C SER A 19 -16.94 14.85 -17.04
N PRO A 20 -17.30 16.00 -16.45
CA PRO A 20 -17.84 16.06 -15.10
C PRO A 20 -19.35 15.83 -15.20
N ALA A 21 -19.76 14.62 -15.57
CA ALA A 21 -21.08 14.16 -15.14
C ALA A 21 -20.93 13.89 -13.64
N ALA A 22 -21.25 14.92 -12.83
CA ALA A 22 -21.20 14.86 -11.38
C ALA A 22 -22.09 13.70 -10.90
N THR A 23 -21.47 12.56 -10.63
CA THR A 23 -22.06 11.50 -9.83
C THR A 23 -22.29 12.09 -8.44
N THR A 24 -23.54 12.32 -8.10
CA THR A 24 -23.93 12.83 -6.79
C THR A 24 -23.68 11.73 -5.76
N ALA A 25 -23.42 12.10 -4.49
CA ALA A 25 -23.24 11.11 -3.41
C ALA A 25 -24.44 10.16 -3.26
N ALA A 26 -25.64 10.59 -3.69
CA ALA A 26 -26.85 9.77 -3.71
C ALA A 26 -26.81 8.64 -4.76
N ASP A 27 -26.06 8.79 -5.86
CA ASP A 27 -25.98 7.79 -6.93
C ASP A 27 -25.16 6.56 -6.52
N PHE A 28 -24.22 6.70 -5.56
CA PHE A 28 -23.45 5.58 -5.03
C PHE A 28 -24.29 4.63 -4.16
N ALA A 29 -25.39 5.11 -3.57
CA ALA A 29 -26.21 4.33 -2.65
C ALA A 29 -27.13 3.31 -3.35
N THR A 30 -27.29 3.40 -4.67
CA THR A 30 -28.25 2.58 -5.44
C THR A 30 -27.61 1.79 -6.57
N LEU A 31 -26.29 1.67 -6.60
CA LEU A 31 -25.64 0.77 -7.56
C LEU A 31 -25.84 -0.68 -7.10
N PRO A 32 -26.58 -1.51 -7.86
CA PRO A 32 -26.60 -2.94 -7.60
C PRO A 32 -25.16 -3.43 -7.63
N HIS A 33 -24.78 -4.21 -6.63
CA HIS A 33 -23.44 -4.77 -6.52
C HIS A 33 -23.35 -5.87 -7.58
N THR A 34 -23.16 -5.47 -8.84
CA THR A 34 -23.19 -6.35 -10.00
C THR A 34 -22.00 -7.29 -9.92
N GLY A 35 -22.18 -8.45 -9.27
CA GLY A 35 -21.55 -9.78 -9.41
C GLY A 35 -20.03 -9.94 -9.49
N VAL A 36 -19.28 -8.87 -9.67
CA VAL A 36 -17.85 -8.82 -9.90
C VAL A 36 -17.33 -7.88 -8.84
N THR A 37 -16.74 -8.47 -7.81
CA THR A 37 -16.17 -7.69 -6.71
C THR A 37 -15.16 -6.71 -7.30
N GLU A 38 -14.97 -5.55 -6.68
CA GLU A 38 -13.95 -4.59 -7.12
C GLU A 38 -12.55 -5.26 -7.27
N TRP A 39 -12.29 -6.29 -6.47
CA TRP A 39 -11.14 -7.17 -6.55
C TRP A 39 -11.03 -7.93 -7.88
N ASP A 40 -12.14 -8.44 -8.42
CA ASP A 40 -12.17 -9.15 -9.70
C ASP A 40 -11.87 -8.18 -10.86
N ARG A 41 -12.40 -6.96 -10.82
CA ARG A 41 -12.07 -5.91 -11.80
C ARG A 41 -10.57 -5.58 -11.78
N ARG A 42 -9.99 -5.43 -10.58
CA ARG A 42 -8.53 -5.23 -10.41
C ARG A 42 -7.74 -6.41 -10.95
N ARG A 43 -8.16 -7.64 -10.66
CA ARG A 43 -7.49 -8.87 -11.12
C ARG A 43 -7.51 -8.99 -12.65
N LEU A 44 -8.65 -8.70 -13.28
CA LEU A 44 -8.78 -8.67 -14.74
C LEU A 44 -7.91 -7.58 -15.37
N ALA A 45 -7.76 -6.42 -14.71
CA ALA A 45 -6.85 -5.37 -15.18
C ALA A 45 -5.39 -5.80 -15.10
N ALA A 46 -4.96 -6.36 -13.96
CA ALA A 46 -3.60 -6.87 -13.77
C ALA A 46 -3.25 -8.01 -14.73
N ALA A 47 -4.22 -8.83 -15.14
CA ALA A 47 -4.00 -9.89 -16.14
C ALA A 47 -3.53 -9.35 -17.50
N ARG A 48 -3.87 -8.09 -17.84
CA ARG A 48 -3.43 -7.42 -19.07
C ARG A 48 -2.08 -6.71 -18.95
N CYS A 49 -1.54 -6.58 -17.74
CA CYS A 49 -0.22 -6.00 -17.52
C CYS A 49 0.87 -7.02 -17.84
N GLU A 50 2.01 -6.52 -18.28
CA GLU A 50 3.23 -7.32 -18.40
C GLU A 50 3.67 -7.80 -17.00
N PRO A 51 4.04 -9.08 -16.83
CA PRO A 51 4.54 -9.57 -15.55
C PRO A 51 5.77 -8.79 -15.08
N LEU A 52 5.88 -8.61 -13.76
CA LEU A 52 7.09 -8.10 -13.12
C LEU A 52 8.26 -9.07 -13.36
N ASN A 53 9.50 -8.60 -13.17
CA ASN A 53 10.71 -9.44 -13.26
C ASN A 53 10.69 -10.65 -12.31
N CYS A 54 9.86 -10.63 -11.27
CA CYS A 54 9.65 -11.76 -10.35
C CYS A 54 8.55 -12.74 -10.81
N GLY A 55 7.97 -12.55 -12.00
CA GLY A 55 6.88 -13.35 -12.58
C GLY A 55 5.47 -12.99 -12.10
N CYS A 56 5.32 -12.17 -11.07
CA CYS A 56 4.00 -11.73 -10.60
C CYS A 56 3.39 -10.70 -11.57
N ARG A 57 2.10 -10.84 -11.91
CA ARG A 57 1.39 -9.86 -12.75
C ARG A 57 0.87 -8.64 -12.00
N ASP A 58 0.45 -8.83 -10.76
CA ASP A 58 -0.13 -7.74 -9.97
C ASP A 58 0.92 -7.20 -8.98
N PRO A 59 1.38 -5.94 -9.16
CA PRO A 59 2.33 -5.32 -8.24
C PRO A 59 1.75 -5.06 -6.85
N TRP A 60 0.43 -4.93 -6.70
CA TRP A 60 -0.20 -4.62 -5.42
C TRP A 60 -0.16 -5.80 -4.44
N VAL A 61 -0.33 -7.01 -4.95
CA VAL A 61 -0.31 -8.24 -4.15
C VAL A 61 1.05 -8.96 -4.19
N CYS A 62 1.96 -8.56 -5.07
CA CYS A 62 3.30 -9.14 -5.15
C CYS A 62 4.05 -8.96 -3.82
N ARG A 63 4.56 -10.06 -3.26
CA ARG A 63 5.41 -10.06 -2.06
C ARG A 63 6.85 -10.53 -2.32
N CYS A 64 7.23 -10.83 -3.57
CA CYS A 64 8.52 -11.46 -3.90
C CYS A 64 9.75 -10.64 -3.48
N ARG A 65 9.62 -9.31 -3.38
CA ARG A 65 10.71 -8.42 -2.93
C ARG A 65 10.58 -7.99 -1.47
N ARG A 66 9.53 -8.43 -0.77
CA ARG A 66 9.37 -8.12 0.65
C ARG A 66 10.30 -9.02 1.44
N GLN A 67 11.40 -8.47 1.92
CA GLN A 67 12.30 -9.21 2.79
C GLN A 67 11.68 -9.39 4.18
N PRO A 68 11.89 -10.54 4.84
CA PRO A 68 11.56 -10.69 6.26
C PRO A 68 12.29 -9.64 7.09
N LEU A 69 11.69 -9.24 8.21
CA LEU A 69 12.37 -8.41 9.20
C LEU A 69 13.57 -9.19 9.76
N SER A 70 14.74 -8.54 9.80
CA SER A 70 15.91 -9.07 10.48
C SER A 70 15.74 -9.02 11.99
N HIS A 71 16.49 -9.84 12.74
CA HIS A 71 16.44 -9.87 14.20
C HIS A 71 16.69 -8.48 14.81
N ASN A 72 17.72 -7.76 14.33
CA ASN A 72 18.02 -6.40 14.76
C ASN A 72 16.86 -5.42 14.53
N GLN A 73 16.08 -5.60 13.46
CA GLN A 73 14.90 -4.76 13.21
C GLN A 73 13.75 -5.09 14.16
N ILE A 74 13.63 -6.35 14.59
CA ILE A 74 12.63 -6.78 15.58
C ILE A 74 13.00 -6.19 16.94
N ASP A 75 14.26 -6.30 17.35
CA ASP A 75 14.75 -5.73 18.62
C ASP A 75 14.60 -4.21 18.65
N ALA A 76 14.95 -3.55 17.54
CA ALA A 76 14.76 -2.11 17.39
C ALA A 76 13.28 -1.71 17.49
N ALA A 77 12.37 -2.52 16.92
CA ALA A 77 10.94 -2.27 17.03
C ALA A 77 10.44 -2.43 18.48
N ALA A 78 10.94 -3.44 19.22
CA ALA A 78 10.61 -3.62 20.62
C ALA A 78 11.08 -2.43 21.48
N ALA A 79 12.35 -2.03 21.33
CA ALA A 79 12.90 -0.88 22.04
C ALA A 79 12.18 0.44 21.70
N ALA A 80 11.82 0.63 20.43
CA ALA A 80 11.06 1.81 20.01
C ALA A 80 9.65 1.83 20.62
N ALA A 81 8.98 0.68 20.71
CA ALA A 81 7.67 0.57 21.35
C ALA A 81 7.74 0.97 22.83
N GLU A 82 8.70 0.41 23.57
CA GLU A 82 8.90 0.72 24.99
C GLU A 82 9.23 2.20 25.21
N HIS A 83 10.07 2.79 24.34
CA HIS A 83 10.39 4.22 24.43
C HIS A 83 9.16 5.10 24.19
N LEU A 84 8.35 4.80 23.17
CA LEU A 84 7.14 5.54 22.86
C LEU A 84 6.11 5.43 23.98
N GLU A 85 5.89 4.23 24.52
CA GLU A 85 5.01 4.02 25.68
C GLU A 85 5.52 4.79 26.91
N CYS A 86 6.83 4.81 27.16
CA CYS A 86 7.43 5.60 28.24
C CYS A 86 7.19 7.10 28.08
N CYS A 87 7.15 7.60 26.83
CA CYS A 87 6.77 8.97 26.50
C CYS A 87 5.26 9.21 26.53
N GLY A 88 4.43 8.21 26.85
CA GLY A 88 2.97 8.32 26.83
C GLY A 88 2.38 8.36 25.42
N LEU A 89 3.12 7.93 24.41
CA LEU A 89 2.69 7.88 23.01
C LEU A 89 2.26 6.47 22.64
N MET A 90 1.23 6.35 21.79
CA MET A 90 0.77 5.06 21.28
C MET A 90 1.63 4.61 20.09
N PRO A 91 2.35 3.48 20.18
CA PRO A 91 3.15 2.98 19.06
C PRO A 91 2.25 2.32 18.01
N ILE A 92 2.32 2.76 16.76
CA ILE A 92 1.60 2.15 15.64
C ILE A 92 2.60 1.39 14.77
N PHE A 93 2.40 0.08 14.63
CA PHE A 93 3.24 -0.80 13.82
C PHE A 93 2.44 -1.53 12.74
N SER A 94 3.15 -2.01 11.71
CA SER A 94 2.53 -2.84 10.67
C SER A 94 2.25 -4.26 11.19
N ASP A 95 1.24 -4.94 10.62
CA ASP A 95 0.96 -6.36 10.92
C ASP A 95 2.19 -7.26 10.79
N ALA A 96 3.07 -6.98 9.82
CA ALA A 96 4.28 -7.76 9.63
C ALA A 96 5.25 -7.61 10.82
N THR A 97 5.33 -6.41 11.38
CA THR A 97 6.13 -6.12 12.58
C THR A 97 5.53 -6.80 13.81
N LEU A 98 4.21 -6.69 14.01
CA LEU A 98 3.52 -7.33 15.14
C LEU A 98 3.67 -8.86 15.10
N ARG A 99 3.52 -9.47 13.93
CA ARG A 99 3.76 -10.91 13.75
C ARG A 99 5.22 -11.29 14.01
N ALA A 100 6.17 -10.46 13.57
CA ALA A 100 7.59 -10.72 13.80
C ALA A 100 7.94 -10.64 15.30
N LEU A 101 7.39 -9.65 16.03
CA LEU A 101 7.52 -9.53 17.49
C LEU A 101 6.94 -10.76 18.20
N TRP A 102 5.75 -11.21 17.79
CA TRP A 102 5.11 -12.41 18.34
C TRP A 102 6.00 -13.65 18.17
N THR A 103 6.46 -13.91 16.95
CA THR A 103 7.30 -15.08 16.65
C THR A 103 8.67 -15.01 17.35
N ALA A 104 9.19 -13.82 17.61
CA ALA A 104 10.46 -13.61 18.31
C ALA A 104 10.36 -13.74 19.84
N GLY A 105 9.18 -13.96 20.43
CA GLY A 105 9.00 -14.11 21.87
C GLY A 105 8.58 -12.84 22.62
N HIS A 106 8.19 -11.78 21.89
CA HIS A 106 7.62 -10.57 22.47
C HIS A 106 6.08 -10.60 22.42
N GLN A 107 5.45 -11.74 22.76
CA GLN A 107 4.00 -11.93 22.58
C GLN A 107 3.16 -10.90 23.34
N ALA A 108 3.48 -10.67 24.62
CA ALA A 108 2.75 -9.70 25.45
C ALA A 108 2.87 -8.26 24.92
N LEU A 109 4.02 -7.89 24.35
CA LEU A 109 4.20 -6.60 23.69
C LEU A 109 3.36 -6.54 22.40
N ALA A 110 3.41 -7.58 21.57
CA ALA A 110 2.65 -7.64 20.32
C ALA A 110 1.13 -7.57 20.55
N GLU A 111 0.60 -8.25 21.57
CA GLU A 111 -0.82 -8.18 21.94
C GLU A 111 -1.22 -6.77 22.39
N ARG A 112 -0.46 -6.16 23.30
CA ARG A 112 -0.74 -4.78 23.75
C ARG A 112 -0.75 -3.81 22.58
N LEU A 113 0.24 -3.89 21.69
CA LEU A 113 0.34 -3.03 20.51
C LEU A 113 -0.80 -3.28 19.51
N HIS A 114 -1.30 -4.51 19.42
CA HIS A 114 -2.44 -4.83 18.57
C HIS A 114 -3.75 -4.24 19.12
N HIS A 115 -3.93 -4.23 20.44
CA HIS A 115 -5.12 -3.70 21.11
C HIS A 115 -5.08 -2.18 21.35
N GLY A 116 -3.88 -1.60 21.53
CA GLY A 116 -3.69 -0.18 21.89
C GLY A 116 -4.17 0.82 20.84
N GLY A 117 -4.53 0.39 19.63
CA GLY A 117 -5.16 1.24 18.62
C GLY A 117 -6.58 1.69 18.95
N GLU A 118 -7.27 1.04 19.92
CA GLU A 118 -8.58 1.48 20.42
C GLU A 118 -8.38 2.46 21.58
N VAL A 119 -8.27 3.75 21.26
CA VAL A 119 -8.25 4.82 22.27
C VAL A 119 -9.70 5.20 22.62
N ALA A 120 -10.01 5.16 23.92
CA ALA A 120 -11.24 5.70 24.51
C ALA A 120 -11.29 7.23 24.51
#